data_AF-A0A346AH54-F1
#
_entry.id   AF-A0A346AH54-F1
#
_cell.length_a   1.000
_cell.length_b   1.000
_cell.length_c   1.000
_cell.angle_alpha   90.00
_cell.angle_beta   90.00
_cell.angle_gamma   90.00
#
_symmetry.space_group_name_H-M   'P 1'
#
loop_
_entity.id
_entity.type
_entity.pdbx_description
1 polymer ?
#
loop_
_entity_poly.entity_id
_entity_poly.type
_entity_poly.pdbx_seq_one_letter_code
_entity_poly.pdbx_strand_id
1 'polypeptide(L)'
;MAVGSRLANGDGDTTGECLEIDAGGTSTTTVVMRTCHTNAHQSWYFTAHTGGVIAIRSHDPDAAGRCLTAGVFQDLPVRMAACPTVGAPQAWHIVGDPDGWFQLRNHAYSDQCLDVSANGLGDVVKTWGCRTTSNGNQLWKWRSVG
;
A
#
# COMPACT_ATOMS: atom_id res chain seq x y z
N MET A 1 -20.37 9.63 4.97
CA MET A 1 -18.93 9.49 5.30
C MET A 1 -18.33 8.58 4.25
N ALA A 2 -17.21 8.96 3.63
CA ALA A 2 -16.60 8.16 2.57
C ALA A 2 -16.12 6.84 3.19
N VAL A 3 -16.72 5.73 2.78
CA VAL A 3 -16.25 4.39 3.12
C VAL A 3 -14.84 4.26 2.56
N GLY A 4 -13.85 3.94 3.40
CA GLY A 4 -12.49 3.71 2.93
C GLY A 4 -12.42 2.50 1.99
N SER A 5 -11.33 2.40 1.25
CA SER A 5 -11.12 1.27 0.34
C SER A 5 -10.07 0.32 0.90
N ARG A 6 -10.25 -0.98 0.70
CA ARG A 6 -9.21 -1.99 0.90
C ARG A 6 -8.32 -2.04 -0.32
N LEU A 7 -7.05 -2.31 -0.07
CA LEU A 7 -6.07 -2.58 -1.09
C LEU A 7 -5.77 -4.08 -1.12
N ALA A 8 -6.37 -4.79 -2.06
CA ALA A 8 -6.14 -6.22 -2.25
C ALA A 8 -4.93 -6.42 -3.18
N ASN A 9 -4.11 -7.42 -2.89
CA ASN A 9 -3.02 -7.82 -3.76
C ASN A 9 -3.48 -8.83 -4.84
N GLY A 10 -2.78 -8.86 -5.98
CA GLY A 10 -3.21 -9.56 -7.20
C GLY A 10 -2.59 -10.91 -7.46
N ASP A 11 -1.90 -11.51 -6.49
CA ASP A 11 -0.99 -12.63 -6.76
C ASP A 11 -1.61 -14.01 -6.98
N GLY A 12 -2.92 -14.20 -6.87
CA GLY A 12 -3.50 -15.57 -6.94
C GLY A 12 -3.18 -16.40 -5.68
N ASP A 13 -1.97 -16.30 -5.15
CA ASP A 13 -1.48 -16.95 -3.92
C ASP A 13 -1.76 -16.11 -2.66
N THR A 14 -1.97 -14.79 -2.79
CA THR A 14 -2.50 -13.89 -1.73
C THR A 14 -4.01 -13.68 -1.84
N THR A 15 -4.72 -14.59 -2.50
CA THR A 15 -6.16 -14.43 -2.75
C THR A 15 -6.93 -14.33 -1.44
N GLY A 16 -7.48 -13.14 -1.20
CA GLY A 16 -8.21 -12.85 0.03
C GLY A 16 -7.39 -12.08 1.07
N GLU A 17 -6.18 -11.65 0.75
CA GLU A 17 -5.39 -10.77 1.60
C GLU A 17 -5.39 -9.31 1.13
N CYS A 18 -5.29 -8.42 2.11
CA CYS A 18 -5.36 -6.98 1.99
C CYS A 18 -4.20 -6.34 2.74
N LEU A 19 -3.79 -5.16 2.25
CA LEU A 19 -2.85 -4.29 2.94
C LEU A 19 -3.39 -3.93 4.33
N GLU A 20 -2.60 -4.19 5.37
CA GLU A 20 -2.96 -3.97 6.76
C GLU A 20 -1.84 -3.26 7.54
N ILE A 21 -2.21 -2.40 8.48
CA ILE A 21 -1.30 -1.95 9.54
C ILE A 21 -1.26 -3.02 10.63
N ASP A 22 -0.08 -3.60 10.84
CA ASP A 22 0.10 -4.67 11.82
C ASP A 22 -0.28 -4.22 13.24
N ALA A 23 -0.81 -5.15 14.03
CA ALA A 23 -1.35 -4.90 15.38
C ALA A 23 -2.29 -3.67 15.49
N GLY A 24 -3.02 -3.35 14.43
CA GLY A 24 -3.93 -2.19 14.38
C GLY A 24 -3.23 -0.84 14.46
N GLY A 25 -1.90 -0.78 14.29
CA GLY A 25 -1.13 0.47 14.42
C GLY A 25 -0.88 0.94 15.86
N THR A 26 -1.33 0.18 16.86
CA THR A 26 -1.23 0.53 18.30
C THR A 26 0.18 0.35 18.87
N SER A 27 0.93 -0.63 18.38
CA SER A 27 2.27 -0.98 18.86
C SER A 27 3.35 -0.94 17.78
N THR A 28 2.96 -0.78 16.52
CA THR A 28 3.85 -0.83 15.37
C THR A 28 3.37 0.08 14.25
N THR A 29 4.25 0.34 13.29
CA THR A 29 3.95 1.05 12.04
C THR A 29 4.15 0.17 10.82
N THR A 30 4.49 -1.11 11.02
CA THR A 30 4.71 -2.07 9.96
C THR A 30 3.43 -2.30 9.16
N VAL A 31 3.60 -2.44 7.85
CA VAL A 31 2.51 -2.77 6.93
C VAL A 31 2.71 -4.20 6.43
N VAL A 32 1.63 -4.97 6.46
CA VAL A 32 1.64 -6.41 6.17
C VAL A 32 0.48 -6.81 5.26
N MET A 33 0.52 -8.04 4.78
CA MET A 33 -0.63 -8.74 4.18
C MET A 33 -1.37 -9.53 5.25
N ARG A 34 -2.70 -9.40 5.25
CA ARG A 34 -3.61 -10.13 6.15
C ARG A 34 -4.92 -10.43 5.46
N THR A 35 -5.62 -11.47 5.91
CA THR A 35 -6.97 -11.78 5.42
C THR A 35 -7.86 -10.54 5.45
N CYS A 36 -8.48 -10.24 4.31
CA CYS A 36 -9.31 -9.08 4.11
C CYS A 36 -10.50 -9.05 5.09
N HIS A 37 -10.64 -7.96 5.82
CA HIS A 37 -11.73 -7.72 6.78
C HIS A 37 -12.17 -6.25 6.76
N THR A 38 -13.15 -5.87 7.57
CA THR A 38 -13.76 -4.53 7.56
C THR A 38 -13.23 -3.59 8.64
N ASN A 39 -12.27 -4.02 9.47
CA ASN A 39 -11.68 -3.18 10.51
C ASN A 39 -10.83 -2.04 9.91
N ALA A 40 -10.64 -0.97 10.69
CA ALA A 40 -10.09 0.31 10.21
C ALA A 40 -8.63 0.24 9.72
N HIS A 41 -7.78 -0.58 10.33
CA HIS A 41 -6.40 -0.87 9.92
C HIS A 41 -6.21 -1.52 8.53
N GLN A 42 -7.29 -1.90 7.83
CA GLN A 42 -7.27 -2.29 6.41
C GLN A 42 -8.03 -1.30 5.49
N SER A 43 -8.49 -0.19 6.05
CA SER A 43 -9.29 0.81 5.33
C SER A 43 -8.42 2.02 5.00
N TRP A 44 -8.34 2.36 3.73
CA TRP A 44 -7.40 3.35 3.21
C TRP A 44 -8.09 4.52 2.49
N TYR A 45 -7.49 5.70 2.58
CA TYR A 45 -7.81 6.90 1.83
C TYR A 45 -6.70 7.25 0.85
N PHE A 46 -7.11 7.67 -0.34
CA PHE A 46 -6.22 8.21 -1.37
C PHE A 46 -6.46 9.70 -1.47
N THR A 47 -5.42 10.46 -1.16
CA THR A 47 -5.47 11.91 -1.31
C THR A 47 -4.62 12.30 -2.50
N ALA A 48 -5.23 12.90 -3.52
CA ALA A 48 -4.49 13.43 -4.65
C ALA A 48 -3.64 14.63 -4.24
N HIS A 49 -2.44 14.72 -4.81
CA HIS A 49 -1.51 15.82 -4.65
C HIS A 49 -1.06 16.34 -6.02
N THR A 50 -0.39 17.49 -6.04
CA THR A 50 0.19 18.06 -7.27
C THR A 50 1.21 17.11 -7.90
N GLY A 51 1.33 17.14 -9.23
CA GLY A 51 2.26 16.25 -9.95
C GLY A 51 1.73 14.83 -10.19
N GLY A 52 0.42 14.60 -10.01
CA GLY A 52 -0.22 13.32 -10.36
C GLY A 52 0.05 12.19 -9.37
N VAL A 53 0.51 12.51 -8.16
CA VAL A 53 0.77 11.54 -7.10
C VAL A 53 -0.37 11.50 -6.08
N ILE A 54 -0.44 10.39 -5.36
CA ILE A 54 -1.33 10.19 -4.23
C ILE A 54 -0.53 9.96 -2.94
N ALA A 55 -1.10 10.37 -1.81
CA ALA A 55 -0.75 9.83 -0.51
C ALA A 55 -1.79 8.79 -0.09
N ILE A 56 -1.32 7.70 0.50
CA ILE A 56 -2.16 6.62 1.01
C ILE A 56 -2.19 6.74 2.53
N ARG A 57 -3.37 6.97 3.08
CA ARG A 57 -3.59 7.20 4.52
C ARG A 57 -4.50 6.13 5.09
N SER A 58 -4.33 5.81 6.36
CA SER A 58 -5.26 4.91 7.06
C SER A 58 -6.54 5.63 7.45
N HIS A 59 -7.65 4.90 7.51
CA HIS A 59 -8.86 5.32 8.20
C HIS A 59 -8.81 5.00 9.70
N ASP A 60 -7.82 4.22 10.14
CA ASP A 60 -7.63 3.88 11.54
C ASP A 60 -7.28 5.12 12.39
N PRO A 61 -8.06 5.45 13.44
CA PRO A 61 -7.75 6.56 14.33
C PRO A 61 -6.38 6.41 15.02
N ASP A 62 -5.92 5.19 15.27
CA ASP A 62 -4.61 4.93 15.91
C ASP A 62 -3.43 5.24 14.97
N ALA A 63 -3.71 5.32 13.66
CA ALA A 63 -2.76 5.72 12.62
C ALA A 63 -3.10 7.09 11.99
N ALA A 64 -3.92 7.90 12.66
CA ALA A 64 -4.30 9.23 12.17
C ALA A 64 -3.06 10.11 11.89
N GLY A 65 -3.09 10.84 10.78
CA GLY A 65 -1.98 11.72 10.36
C GLY A 65 -0.74 10.98 9.84
N ARG A 66 -0.80 9.64 9.67
CA ARG A 66 0.26 8.84 9.05
C ARG A 66 -0.07 8.47 7.60
N CYS A 67 0.97 8.32 6.79
CA CYS A 67 0.89 7.92 5.39
C CYS A 67 1.80 6.71 5.12
N LEU A 68 1.39 5.90 4.14
CA LEU A 68 2.20 4.82 3.60
C LEU A 68 3.52 5.39 3.05
N THR A 69 4.62 4.98 3.67
CA THR A 69 5.96 5.50 3.42
C THR A 69 6.85 4.37 2.93
N ALA A 70 7.47 4.57 1.77
CA ALA A 70 8.41 3.62 1.21
C ALA A 70 9.59 3.34 2.16
N GLY A 71 10.10 2.11 2.07
CA GLY A 71 11.43 1.78 2.55
C GLY A 71 12.49 2.61 1.82
N VAL A 72 13.60 2.92 2.50
CA VAL A 72 14.72 3.60 1.86
C VAL A 72 15.48 2.55 1.05
N PHE A 73 15.45 2.64 -0.28
CA PHE A 73 15.97 1.61 -1.19
C PHE A 73 15.14 0.31 -1.22
N GLN A 74 15.54 -0.58 -2.13
CA GLN A 74 14.88 -1.84 -2.39
C GLN A 74 14.96 -2.78 -1.19
N ASP A 75 13.94 -3.63 -1.04
CA ASP A 75 13.81 -4.66 0.00
C ASP A 75 13.53 -4.15 1.41
N LEU A 76 13.44 -2.84 1.62
CA LEU A 76 13.10 -2.31 2.92
C LEU A 76 11.57 -2.27 3.13
N PRO A 77 11.10 -2.61 4.36
CA PRO A 77 9.68 -2.59 4.67
C PRO A 77 9.03 -1.22 4.47
N VAL A 78 7.81 -1.26 3.96
CA VAL A 78 6.92 -0.11 3.95
C VAL A 78 6.31 0.06 5.33
N ARG A 79 6.11 1.31 5.75
CA ARG A 79 5.58 1.64 7.08
C ARG A 79 4.62 2.81 7.05
N MET A 80 3.84 2.96 8.11
CA MET A 80 3.03 4.14 8.37
C MET A 80 3.86 5.19 9.13
N ALA A 81 4.26 6.28 8.47
CA ALA A 81 4.99 7.37 9.10
C ALA A 81 4.18 8.67 9.10
N ALA A 82 4.45 9.55 10.06
CA ALA A 82 3.80 10.86 10.14
C ALA A 82 3.95 11.64 8.83
N CYS A 83 2.87 12.26 8.36
CA CYS A 83 2.83 13.03 7.13
C CYS A 83 2.04 14.34 7.28
N PRO A 84 2.52 15.29 8.11
CA PRO A 84 1.92 16.63 8.18
C PRO A 84 1.99 17.34 6.82
N THR A 85 3.03 17.05 6.05
CA THR A 85 3.17 17.32 4.63
C THR A 85 3.60 16.02 3.93
N VAL A 86 3.17 15.84 2.68
CA VAL A 86 3.49 14.63 1.92
C VAL A 86 4.82 14.84 1.21
N GLY A 87 5.85 14.10 1.65
CA GLY A 87 7.17 14.07 1.01
C GLY A 87 7.27 13.02 -0.10
N ALA A 88 8.36 13.06 -0.87
CA ALA A 88 8.59 12.15 -2.00
C ALA A 88 8.47 10.64 -1.64
N PRO A 89 8.97 10.13 -0.50
CA PRO A 89 8.80 8.72 -0.13
C PRO A 89 7.35 8.32 0.25
N GLN A 90 6.49 9.32 0.50
CA GLN A 90 5.07 9.16 0.85
C GLN A 90 4.14 9.38 -0.34
N ALA A 91 4.70 9.78 -1.48
CA ALA A 91 3.98 10.04 -2.71
C ALA A 91 4.10 8.83 -3.64
N TRP A 92 2.97 8.39 -4.18
CA TRP A 92 2.87 7.21 -5.03
C TRP A 92 2.17 7.56 -6.34
N HIS A 93 2.67 7.03 -7.44
CA HIS A 93 2.01 7.06 -8.74
C HIS A 93 1.18 5.78 -8.90
N ILE A 94 -0.06 5.92 -9.36
CA ILE A 94 -0.86 4.78 -9.80
C ILE A 94 -0.49 4.48 -11.25
N VAL A 95 0.07 3.31 -11.50
CA VAL A 95 0.40 2.85 -12.86
C VAL A 95 -0.58 1.74 -13.22
N GLY A 96 -1.51 2.03 -14.13
CA GLY A 96 -2.58 1.10 -14.48
C GLY A 96 -2.07 -0.16 -15.17
N ASP A 97 -2.74 -1.27 -14.87
CA ASP A 97 -2.57 -2.59 -15.46
C ASP A 97 -3.95 -3.08 -15.97
N PRO A 98 -4.04 -4.07 -16.87
CA PRO A 98 -5.32 -4.61 -17.32
C PRO A 98 -6.28 -5.02 -16.18
N ASP A 99 -7.58 -5.14 -16.52
CA ASP A 99 -8.64 -5.61 -15.62
C ASP A 99 -8.81 -4.83 -14.30
N GLY A 100 -8.34 -3.58 -14.28
CA GLY A 100 -8.47 -2.65 -13.15
C GLY A 100 -7.46 -2.90 -12.02
N TRP A 101 -6.40 -3.66 -12.30
CA TRP A 101 -5.22 -3.74 -11.44
C TRP A 101 -4.31 -2.52 -11.66
N PHE A 102 -3.42 -2.27 -10.71
CA PHE A 102 -2.41 -1.22 -10.84
C PHE A 102 -1.20 -1.51 -9.95
N GLN A 103 -0.07 -0.92 -10.31
CA GLN A 103 1.09 -0.81 -9.45
C GLN A 103 1.07 0.53 -8.71
N LEU A 104 1.68 0.54 -7.52
CA LEU A 104 1.96 1.75 -6.76
C LEU A 104 3.46 2.04 -6.82
N ARG A 105 3.86 2.93 -7.74
CA ARG A 105 5.25 3.29 -7.97
C ARG A 105 5.65 4.48 -7.11
N ASN A 106 6.72 4.36 -6.32
CA ASN A 106 7.11 5.41 -5.41
C ASN A 106 7.64 6.64 -6.16
N HIS A 107 7.41 7.84 -5.62
CA HIS A 107 7.89 9.08 -6.24
C HIS A 107 9.37 9.35 -5.96
N ALA A 108 9.88 9.05 -4.75
CA ALA A 108 11.30 9.21 -4.44
C ALA A 108 12.18 8.17 -5.14
N TYR A 109 11.67 6.94 -5.28
CA TYR A 109 12.34 5.81 -5.89
C TYR A 109 11.53 5.35 -7.09
N SER A 110 11.68 6.07 -8.20
CA SER A 110 10.80 5.97 -9.38
C SER A 110 10.88 4.65 -10.13
N ASP A 111 11.83 3.79 -9.81
CA ASP A 111 11.98 2.44 -10.30
C ASP A 111 11.43 1.38 -9.32
N GLN A 112 10.87 1.79 -8.18
CA GLN A 112 10.37 0.89 -7.14
C GLN A 112 8.85 0.95 -6.96
N CYS A 113 8.26 -0.22 -6.79
CA CYS A 113 6.84 -0.45 -6.64
C CYS A 113 6.54 -1.08 -5.27
N LEU A 114 5.34 -0.81 -4.75
CA LEU A 114 4.81 -1.51 -3.59
C LEU A 114 4.71 -3.01 -3.92
N ASP A 115 5.35 -3.83 -3.10
CA ASP A 115 5.63 -5.23 -3.38
C ASP A 115 5.38 -6.07 -2.13
N VAL A 116 4.82 -7.25 -2.32
CA VAL A 116 4.71 -8.28 -1.30
C VAL A 116 5.91 -9.23 -1.40
N SER A 117 6.61 -9.40 -0.27
CA SER A 117 7.82 -10.22 -0.16
C SER A 117 7.61 -11.69 -0.59
N ALA A 118 8.72 -12.40 -0.81
CA ALA A 118 8.72 -13.81 -1.22
C ALA A 118 7.89 -14.12 -2.49
N ASN A 119 7.89 -13.19 -3.45
CA ASN A 119 7.06 -13.24 -4.66
C ASN A 119 5.57 -13.38 -4.31
N GLY A 120 5.10 -12.63 -3.30
CA GLY A 120 3.71 -12.65 -2.86
C GLY A 120 3.40 -13.63 -1.74
N LEU A 121 4.25 -14.62 -1.48
CA LEU A 121 3.99 -15.63 -0.43
C LEU A 121 4.27 -15.17 1.00
N GLY A 122 4.78 -13.94 1.21
CA GLY A 122 5.19 -13.44 2.52
C GLY A 122 4.37 -12.25 3.00
N ASP A 123 4.09 -12.20 4.30
CA ASP A 123 3.30 -11.13 4.91
C ASP A 123 3.93 -9.73 4.83
N VAL A 124 5.25 -9.64 4.59
CA VAL A 124 5.95 -8.35 4.63
C VAL A 124 5.72 -7.57 3.36
N VAL A 125 5.21 -6.34 3.52
CA VAL A 125 5.06 -5.38 2.43
C VAL A 125 6.29 -4.47 2.39
N LYS A 126 6.88 -4.34 1.21
CA LYS A 126 8.15 -3.64 0.96
C LYS A 126 8.08 -2.85 -0.34
N THR A 127 9.20 -2.22 -0.70
CA THR A 127 9.42 -1.76 -2.07
C THR A 127 10.36 -2.70 -2.80
N TRP A 128 10.07 -2.97 -4.07
CA TRP A 128 10.96 -3.72 -4.95
C TRP A 128 10.97 -3.10 -6.34
N GLY A 129 12.02 -3.37 -7.14
CA GLY A 129 12.08 -2.92 -8.53
C GLY A 129 10.79 -3.27 -9.28
N CYS A 130 10.18 -2.25 -9.90
CA CYS A 130 8.95 -2.39 -10.66
C CYS A 130 9.16 -3.35 -11.84
N ARG A 131 8.22 -4.29 -12.01
CA ARG A 131 8.27 -5.25 -13.12
C ARG A 131 7.16 -4.96 -14.13
N THR A 132 7.45 -5.16 -15.42
CA THR A 132 6.54 -4.87 -16.54
C THR A 132 5.62 -6.03 -16.93
N THR A 133 5.75 -7.17 -16.26
CA THR A 133 4.91 -8.37 -16.47
C THR A 133 4.25 -8.74 -15.16
N SER A 134 3.07 -9.38 -15.25
CA SER A 134 2.15 -9.80 -14.19
C SER A 134 2.83 -10.57 -13.04
N ASN A 135 3.55 -9.85 -12.19
CA ASN A 135 3.98 -10.34 -10.89
C ASN A 135 2.92 -9.80 -9.94
N GLY A 136 1.92 -10.64 -9.62
CA GLY A 136 0.75 -10.20 -8.88
C GLY A 136 1.10 -9.68 -7.47
N ASN A 137 2.26 -10.06 -6.94
CA ASN A 137 2.86 -9.48 -5.75
C ASN A 137 3.13 -7.95 -5.82
N GLN A 138 3.11 -7.33 -7.01
CA GLN A 138 3.18 -5.87 -7.21
C GLN A 138 1.88 -5.26 -7.75
N LEU A 139 0.86 -6.09 -8.01
CA LEU A 139 -0.43 -5.65 -8.51
C LEU A 139 -1.41 -5.50 -7.36
N TRP A 140 -2.14 -4.40 -7.40
CA TRP A 140 -3.08 -4.00 -6.38
C TRP A 140 -4.41 -3.66 -7.00
N LYS A 141 -5.49 -3.92 -6.26
CA LYS A 141 -6.85 -3.58 -6.69
C LYS A 141 -7.65 -3.01 -5.54
N TRP A 142 -8.41 -1.97 -5.86
CA TRP A 142 -9.35 -1.38 -4.94
C TRP A 142 -10.51 -2.33 -4.70
N ARG A 143 -10.85 -2.53 -3.42
CA ARG A 143 -12.12 -3.14 -3.03
C ARG A 143 -12.81 -2.22 -2.05
N SER A 144 -14.04 -1.83 -2.34
CA SER A 144 -14.85 -1.08 -1.38
C SER A 144 -14.96 -1.87 -0.06
N VAL A 145 -14.83 -1.16 1.06
CA VAL A 145 -15.29 -1.67 2.35
C VAL A 145 -16.81 -1.51 2.33
N GLY A 146 -17.53 -2.62 2.51
CA GLY A 146 -19.00 -2.63 2.58
C GLY A 146 -19.51 -2.05 3.89
#